data_AF-A0A0U5MER1-F1
#
_entry.id   AF-A0A0U5MER1-F1
#
_cell.length_a   1.000
_cell.length_b   1.000
_cell.length_c   1.000
_cell.angle_alpha   90.00
_cell.angle_beta   90.00
_cell.angle_gamma   90.00
#
_symmetry.space_group_name_H-M   'P 1'
#
loop_
_entity.id
_entity.type
_entity.pdbx_description
1 polymer ?
#
loop_
_entity_poly.entity_id
_entity_poly.type
_entity_poly.pdbx_seq_one_letter_code
_entity_poly.pdbx_strand_id
1 'polypeptide(L)'
;MGCKMIIHSAGGPVGHFSVEISDGETSTIRGFRAASGKSLLAGATLPVAGAVDNDESRVNKVGILKSDEIPLTPEQFDRVKEYFEHNEKNPGKYDLNDRNCVDFANGALSAAGIDKNVGQVMTLEQDKQMSGAALYRNAKYPEPNRPLTFPEDGMYPGGTDPHAGVDKRSDATDSVGGLANEAAETEKVMEQAGASERTANLDSRIQSMRDLAARPIDQPAQSALLKPVDTWTESEMKDVLNSAQGDFAGTNAGDPLKAHLYEKVQDWHTTNYGEGEQQYEGGKPVEPLPIRAIPEEPAPHLAKDGGDLWQASARMGDKLTGIAQTDGYEPSVKALQDGLNMLNDANPPAERSPVWGDYTPQDRLKVDGDYGPKTDFALKSALAGHGEDKVDGALSLGRFKGFAEEAKGGDASGLGGMTTSLFGDDSGEALQRTLNRVGPDAVENWQPLEEDNQIGPKTTNAFTSVMDSFDPGEFTQGFGEELGLL
;
A
#
# COMPACT_ATOMS: atom_id res chain seq x y z
N MET A 1 -8.84 -2.34 47.17
CA MET A 1 -9.08 -2.40 45.72
C MET A 1 -8.01 -3.31 45.15
N GLY A 2 -8.32 -4.17 44.17
CA GLY A 2 -7.34 -5.13 43.63
C GLY A 2 -6.44 -4.49 42.58
N CYS A 3 -5.27 -5.10 42.33
CA CYS A 3 -4.39 -4.68 41.24
C CYS A 3 -5.07 -4.90 39.89
N LYS A 4 -4.84 -4.02 38.92
CA LYS A 4 -5.47 -4.09 37.60
C LYS A 4 -4.60 -3.51 36.50
N MET A 5 -4.93 -3.87 35.27
CA MET A 5 -4.38 -3.32 34.04
C MET A 5 -5.50 -2.85 33.11
N ILE A 6 -5.27 -1.74 32.42
CA ILE A 6 -6.17 -1.16 31.43
C ILE A 6 -5.34 -0.80 30.19
N ILE A 7 -5.82 -1.19 29.01
CA ILE A 7 -5.21 -0.82 27.74
C ILE A 7 -5.98 0.35 27.13
N HIS A 8 -5.28 1.44 26.92
CA HIS A 8 -5.81 2.65 26.31
C HIS A 8 -5.46 2.68 24.83
N SER A 9 -6.43 3.01 23.99
CA SER A 9 -6.24 3.22 22.56
C SER A 9 -6.66 4.64 22.20
N ALA A 10 -5.74 5.37 21.57
CA ALA A 10 -6.04 6.66 20.98
C ALA A 10 -6.50 6.47 19.52
N GLY A 11 -7.70 6.95 19.21
CA GLY A 11 -8.18 7.03 17.83
C GLY A 11 -7.30 7.93 16.96
N GLY A 12 -7.20 7.60 15.68
CA GLY A 12 -6.43 8.34 14.67
C GLY A 12 -5.80 7.42 13.60
N PRO A 13 -5.23 7.98 12.51
CA PRO A 13 -4.82 7.21 11.33
C PRO A 13 -3.80 6.11 11.58
N VAL A 14 -2.92 6.28 12.58
CA VAL A 14 -1.90 5.29 12.96
C VAL A 14 -2.33 4.49 14.20
N GLY A 15 -3.24 5.02 15.02
CA GLY A 15 -3.54 4.51 16.36
C GLY A 15 -2.35 4.63 17.32
N HIS A 16 -2.60 4.62 18.63
CA HIS A 16 -1.54 4.51 19.64
C HIS A 16 -2.05 3.76 20.87
N PHE A 17 -1.26 2.81 21.35
CA PHE A 17 -1.56 2.07 22.57
C PHE A 17 -0.72 2.55 23.76
N SER A 18 -1.40 2.72 24.89
CA SER A 18 -0.79 2.93 26.20
C SER A 18 -1.32 1.90 27.18
N VAL A 19 -0.48 1.42 28.09
CA VAL A 19 -0.86 0.46 29.12
C VAL A 19 -0.82 1.16 30.47
N GLU A 20 -1.92 1.08 31.21
CA GLU A 20 -2.05 1.52 32.59
C GLU A 20 -2.03 0.29 33.51
N ILE A 21 -1.25 0.34 34.57
CA ILE A 21 -1.37 -0.57 35.72
C ILE A 21 -1.66 0.22 36.99
N SER A 22 -2.50 -0.32 37.88
CA SER A 22 -2.81 0.29 39.17
C SER A 22 -2.89 -0.77 40.28
N ASP A 23 -2.39 -0.44 41.47
CA ASP A 23 -2.49 -1.26 42.69
C ASP A 23 -3.69 -0.84 43.58
N GLY A 24 -4.47 0.16 43.15
CA GLY A 24 -5.57 0.75 43.89
C GLY A 24 -5.20 2.01 44.69
N GLU A 25 -3.91 2.35 44.82
CA GLU A 25 -3.41 3.58 45.44
C GLU A 25 -2.66 4.45 44.42
N THR A 26 -1.89 3.81 43.55
CA THR A 26 -1.08 4.42 42.51
C THR A 26 -1.46 3.87 41.13
N SER A 27 -1.23 4.67 40.10
CA SER A 27 -1.42 4.28 38.69
C SER A 27 -0.18 4.70 37.91
N THR A 28 0.28 3.82 37.02
CA THR A 28 1.41 4.07 36.12
C THR A 28 0.97 3.79 34.69
N ILE A 29 1.11 4.79 33.82
CA ILE A 29 0.66 4.72 32.43
C ILE A 29 1.87 4.90 31.51
N ARG A 30 2.08 3.94 30.61
CA ARG A 30 3.21 3.95 29.66
C ARG A 30 2.77 3.67 28.25
N GLY A 31 3.40 4.34 27.29
CA GLY A 31 3.27 4.02 25.88
C GLY A 31 4.64 4.02 25.20
N PHE A 32 4.74 3.25 24.12
CA PHE A 32 5.96 3.15 23.33
C PHE A 32 5.82 3.88 22.00
N ARG A 33 6.78 4.73 21.65
CA ARG A 33 6.73 5.58 20.45
C ARG A 33 8.12 5.87 19.88
N ALA A 34 8.17 6.51 18.72
CA ALA A 34 9.40 7.10 18.19
C ALA A 34 9.85 8.28 19.06
N ALA A 35 11.12 8.30 19.47
CA ALA A 35 11.70 9.28 20.40
C ALA A 35 11.77 10.72 19.84
N SER A 36 11.67 10.92 18.53
CA SER A 36 11.99 12.22 17.89
C SER A 36 10.81 13.16 17.66
N GLY A 37 9.58 12.82 18.05
CA GLY A 37 8.39 13.66 17.81
C GLY A 37 8.12 13.97 16.33
N LYS A 38 8.93 13.46 15.41
CA LYS A 38 8.71 13.54 13.96
C LYS A 38 7.48 12.73 13.62
N SER A 39 6.55 13.35 12.91
CA SER A 39 5.34 12.71 12.40
C SER A 39 5.70 11.38 11.73
N LEU A 40 5.06 10.30 12.20
CA LEU A 40 5.20 8.93 11.70
C LEU A 40 4.95 8.80 10.19
N LEU A 41 4.34 9.81 9.57
CA LEU A 41 4.07 9.86 8.13
C LEU A 41 5.30 10.18 7.26
N ALA A 42 6.40 10.66 7.84
CA ALA A 42 7.59 11.08 7.07
C ALA A 42 8.67 10.00 6.87
N GLY A 43 8.45 8.75 7.28
CA GLY A 43 9.49 7.71 7.17
C GLY A 43 9.04 6.31 7.54
N ALA A 44 7.94 5.83 6.95
CA ALA A 44 7.24 4.60 7.34
C ALA A 44 7.99 3.26 7.09
N THR A 45 9.30 3.26 6.85
CA THR A 45 10.06 2.03 6.52
C THR A 45 11.42 1.89 7.21
N LEU A 46 11.83 2.83 8.07
CA LEU A 46 13.13 2.74 8.75
C LEU A 46 12.96 2.72 10.28
N PRO A 47 13.53 1.71 10.98
CA PRO A 47 13.56 1.68 12.43
C PRO A 47 14.19 2.95 13.02
N VAL A 48 13.42 3.69 13.81
CA VAL A 48 13.87 4.90 14.52
C VAL A 48 14.15 4.61 15.98
N ALA A 49 14.84 5.49 16.70
CA ALA A 49 14.99 5.32 18.15
C ALA A 49 13.62 5.31 18.83
N GLY A 50 13.36 4.31 19.67
CA GLY A 50 12.15 4.21 20.47
C GLY A 50 12.26 4.98 21.78
N ALA A 51 11.13 5.30 22.39
CA ALA A 51 10.99 5.88 23.72
C ALA A 51 9.75 5.30 24.40
N VAL A 52 9.90 4.87 25.65
CA VAL A 52 8.78 4.57 26.55
C VAL A 52 8.58 5.77 27.45
N ASP A 53 7.41 6.39 27.37
CA ASP A 53 7.13 7.64 28.07
C ASP A 53 5.87 7.53 28.94
N ASN A 54 5.75 8.42 29.92
CA ASN A 54 4.51 8.60 30.68
C ASN A 54 3.42 9.21 29.77
N ASP A 55 2.34 8.45 29.54
CA ASP A 55 1.24 8.81 28.66
C ASP A 55 -0.02 9.32 29.40
N GLU A 56 0.10 9.63 30.69
CA GLU A 56 -1.02 10.11 31.54
C GLU A 56 -1.76 11.33 30.96
N SER A 57 -1.04 12.28 30.36
CA SER A 57 -1.66 13.46 29.71
C SER A 57 -2.43 13.14 28.43
N ARG A 58 -2.17 11.98 27.80
CA ARG A 58 -2.82 11.55 26.56
C ARG A 58 -4.08 10.74 26.84
N VAL A 59 -4.03 9.83 27.79
CA VAL A 59 -5.17 8.94 28.10
C VAL A 59 -6.38 9.67 28.70
N ASN A 60 -6.18 10.89 29.19
CA ASN A 60 -7.24 11.75 29.73
C ASN A 60 -7.90 12.65 28.65
N LYS A 61 -7.51 12.54 27.39
CA LYS A 61 -8.13 13.30 26.29
C LYS A 61 -9.47 12.71 25.86
N VAL A 62 -10.35 13.55 25.33
CA VAL A 62 -11.63 13.13 24.72
C VAL A 62 -11.32 12.23 23.52
N GLY A 63 -12.03 11.10 23.40
CA GLY A 63 -11.87 10.15 22.29
C GLY A 63 -10.84 9.03 22.53
N ILE A 64 -10.29 8.91 23.75
CA ILE A 64 -9.51 7.73 24.14
C ILE A 64 -10.45 6.61 24.56
N LEU A 65 -10.22 5.42 23.99
CA LEU A 65 -10.92 4.20 24.32
C LEU A 65 -10.12 3.41 25.36
N LYS A 66 -10.82 2.67 26.24
CA LYS A 66 -10.22 1.88 27.32
C LYS A 66 -10.74 0.45 27.29
N SER A 67 -9.86 -0.54 27.32
CA SER A 67 -10.26 -1.93 27.51
C SER A 67 -11.07 -2.10 28.81
N ASP A 68 -11.73 -3.25 28.94
CA ASP A 68 -12.21 -3.68 30.25
C ASP A 68 -11.04 -3.79 31.24
N GLU A 69 -11.34 -3.66 32.54
CA GLU A 69 -10.35 -3.83 33.59
C GLU A 69 -9.87 -5.29 33.62
N ILE A 70 -8.56 -5.48 33.47
CA ILE A 70 -7.92 -6.77 33.54
C ILE A 70 -7.40 -6.95 34.97
N PRO A 71 -8.00 -7.83 35.78
CA PRO A 71 -7.55 -8.04 37.16
C PRO A 71 -6.15 -8.66 37.17
N LEU A 72 -5.28 -8.12 38.03
CA LEU A 72 -3.93 -8.62 38.25
C LEU A 72 -3.78 -9.10 39.70
N THR A 73 -2.98 -10.13 39.90
CA THR A 73 -2.36 -10.42 41.20
C THR A 73 -1.22 -9.44 41.47
N PRO A 74 -0.81 -9.24 42.74
CA PRO A 74 0.36 -8.41 43.06
C PRO A 74 1.62 -8.84 42.31
N GLU A 75 1.85 -10.15 42.18
CA GLU A 75 3.00 -10.69 41.45
C GLU A 75 2.93 -10.37 39.95
N GLN A 76 1.74 -10.42 39.35
CA GLN A 76 1.56 -10.00 37.95
C GLN A 76 1.76 -8.50 37.76
N PHE A 77 1.29 -7.69 38.71
CA PHE A 77 1.49 -6.25 38.70
C PHE A 77 2.99 -5.90 38.73
N ASP A 78 3.76 -6.53 39.62
CA ASP A 78 5.20 -6.33 39.73
C ASP A 78 5.93 -6.72 38.43
N ARG A 79 5.56 -7.83 37.79
CA ARG A 79 6.14 -8.22 36.48
C ARG A 79 5.87 -7.21 35.37
N VAL A 80 4.67 -6.64 35.30
CA VAL A 80 4.37 -5.60 34.29
C VAL A 80 5.12 -4.31 34.61
N LYS A 81 5.28 -3.97 35.89
CA LYS A 81 6.07 -2.82 36.32
C LYS A 81 7.55 -2.99 35.95
N GLU A 82 8.14 -4.16 36.21
CA GLU A 82 9.50 -4.49 35.77
C GLU A 82 9.65 -4.41 34.25
N TYR A 83 8.65 -4.88 33.50
CA TYR A 83 8.61 -4.75 32.04
C TYR A 83 8.64 -3.27 31.60
N PHE A 84 7.89 -2.38 32.25
CA PHE A 84 7.96 -0.94 31.97
C PHE A 84 9.35 -0.38 32.27
N GLU A 85 9.89 -0.61 33.45
CA GLU A 85 11.20 -0.08 33.86
C GLU A 85 12.33 -0.58 32.94
N HIS A 86 12.24 -1.83 32.47
CA HIS A 86 13.20 -2.39 31.52
C HIS A 86 13.14 -1.65 30.18
N ASN A 87 11.95 -1.47 29.61
CA ASN A 87 11.79 -0.83 28.30
C ASN A 87 11.97 0.69 28.37
N GLU A 88 11.80 1.34 29.52
CA GLU A 88 12.23 2.73 29.72
C GLU A 88 13.75 2.89 29.63
N LYS A 89 14.50 1.97 30.25
CA LYS A 89 15.97 1.98 30.22
C LYS A 89 16.51 1.50 28.87
N ASN A 90 15.80 0.59 28.22
CA ASN A 90 16.23 -0.08 26.98
C ASN A 90 15.12 -0.07 25.91
N PRO A 91 14.67 1.12 25.46
CA PRO A 91 13.53 1.21 24.55
C PRO A 91 13.79 0.56 23.18
N GLY A 92 15.07 0.44 22.78
CA GLY A 92 15.44 -0.12 21.50
C GLY A 92 14.98 0.77 20.34
N LYS A 93 14.65 0.15 19.21
CA LYS A 93 14.11 0.86 18.04
C LYS A 93 12.60 0.71 17.98
N TYR A 94 11.93 1.76 17.52
CA TYR A 94 10.53 1.75 17.12
C TYR A 94 10.46 1.55 15.61
N ASP A 95 9.76 0.52 15.17
CA ASP A 95 9.46 0.26 13.77
C ASP A 95 7.96 -0.03 13.63
N LEU A 96 7.31 0.60 12.64
CA LEU A 96 5.88 0.43 12.43
C LEU A 96 5.51 -1.02 12.08
N ASN A 97 6.42 -1.76 11.46
CA ASN A 97 6.22 -3.15 11.05
C ASN A 97 6.85 -4.17 12.02
N ASP A 98 7.60 -3.71 13.03
CA ASP A 98 8.12 -4.55 14.10
C ASP A 98 8.48 -3.74 15.34
N ARG A 99 8.13 -4.23 16.54
CA ARG A 99 8.38 -3.51 17.80
C ARG A 99 7.79 -2.08 17.79
N ASN A 100 6.46 -2.01 17.79
CA ASN A 100 5.68 -0.77 17.91
C ASN A 100 4.82 -0.73 19.20
N CYS A 101 3.90 0.24 19.29
CA CYS A 101 3.00 0.37 20.43
C CYS A 101 2.07 -0.85 20.65
N VAL A 102 1.71 -1.59 19.59
CA VAL A 102 0.93 -2.83 19.69
C VAL A 102 1.77 -3.93 20.32
N ASP A 103 3.01 -4.10 19.86
CA ASP A 103 3.94 -5.09 20.44
C ASP A 103 4.26 -4.78 21.90
N PHE A 104 4.38 -3.49 22.26
CA PHE A 104 4.57 -3.06 23.64
C PHE A 104 3.39 -3.45 24.54
N ALA A 105 2.17 -3.22 24.09
CA ALA A 105 0.97 -3.58 24.84
C ALA A 105 0.78 -5.10 24.95
N ASN A 106 1.08 -5.86 23.89
CA ASN A 106 1.14 -7.33 23.94
C ASN A 106 2.25 -7.84 24.87
N GLY A 107 3.41 -7.18 24.91
CA GLY A 107 4.49 -7.49 25.83
C GLY A 107 4.10 -7.31 27.29
N ALA A 108 3.32 -6.28 27.61
CA ALA A 108 2.76 -6.09 28.95
C ALA A 108 1.75 -7.20 29.34
N LEU A 109 0.87 -7.60 28.43
CA LEU A 109 -0.02 -8.76 28.63
C LEU A 109 0.78 -10.05 28.88
N SER A 110 1.82 -10.29 28.09
CA SER A 110 2.72 -11.44 28.26
C SER A 110 3.49 -11.40 29.58
N ALA A 111 3.97 -10.24 30.02
CA ALA A 111 4.66 -10.08 31.31
C ALA A 111 3.73 -10.38 32.50
N ALA A 112 2.45 -10.03 32.37
CA ALA A 112 1.42 -10.45 33.32
C ALA A 112 1.10 -11.95 33.25
N GLY A 113 1.60 -12.70 32.26
CA GLY A 113 1.25 -14.10 32.02
C GLY A 113 -0.18 -14.26 31.50
N ILE A 114 -0.69 -13.25 30.80
CA ILE A 114 -2.01 -13.28 30.16
C ILE A 114 -1.82 -13.75 28.72
N ASP A 115 -2.36 -14.92 28.41
CA ASP A 115 -2.34 -15.52 27.07
C ASP A 115 -3.44 -14.91 26.18
N LYS A 116 -3.36 -13.60 25.98
CA LYS A 116 -4.22 -12.81 25.09
C LYS A 116 -3.42 -11.70 24.45
N ASN A 117 -3.82 -11.29 23.25
CA ASN A 117 -3.33 -10.07 22.62
C ASN A 117 -4.29 -8.88 22.84
N VAL A 118 -3.83 -7.67 22.49
CA VAL A 118 -4.63 -6.44 22.63
C VAL A 118 -5.99 -6.52 21.92
N GLY A 119 -6.09 -7.19 20.78
CA GLY A 119 -7.36 -7.34 20.06
C GLY A 119 -8.38 -8.22 20.78
N GLN A 120 -7.92 -9.14 21.63
CA GLN A 120 -8.78 -10.03 22.43
C GLN A 120 -9.22 -9.41 23.77
N VAL A 121 -8.64 -8.28 24.17
CA VAL A 121 -9.01 -7.57 25.40
C VAL A 121 -9.71 -6.22 25.13
N MET A 122 -9.78 -5.79 23.86
CA MET A 122 -10.59 -4.65 23.44
C MET A 122 -11.97 -5.09 22.96
N THR A 123 -12.97 -4.22 23.07
CA THR A 123 -14.31 -4.47 22.53
C THR A 123 -14.35 -4.29 21.00
N LEU A 124 -15.36 -4.83 20.33
CA LEU A 124 -15.54 -4.71 18.87
C LEU A 124 -15.65 -3.25 18.40
N GLU A 125 -16.29 -2.38 19.19
CA GLU A 125 -16.37 -0.94 18.86
C GLU A 125 -15.00 -0.27 19.00
N GLN A 126 -14.24 -0.68 20.00
CA GLN A 126 -12.88 -0.17 20.20
C GLN A 126 -11.97 -0.63 19.09
N ASP A 127 -12.19 -1.85 18.61
CA ASP A 127 -11.44 -2.44 17.51
C ASP A 127 -11.62 -1.66 16.19
N LYS A 128 -12.88 -1.33 15.87
CA LYS A 128 -13.26 -0.62 14.65
C LYS A 128 -12.68 0.80 14.55
N GLN A 129 -12.27 1.41 15.66
CA GLN A 129 -11.70 2.77 15.66
C GLN A 129 -10.17 2.80 15.45
N MET A 130 -9.52 1.64 15.24
CA MET A 130 -8.06 1.53 15.18
C MET A 130 -7.56 1.26 13.75
N SER A 131 -7.64 2.21 12.82
CA SER A 131 -7.32 1.94 11.41
C SER A 131 -5.89 1.43 11.16
N GLY A 132 -4.84 2.13 11.59
CA GLY A 132 -3.44 1.70 11.38
C GLY A 132 -2.99 0.56 12.29
N ALA A 133 -3.28 0.66 13.58
CA ALA A 133 -2.83 -0.32 14.57
C ALA A 133 -3.62 -1.65 14.50
N ALA A 134 -4.90 -1.65 14.10
CA ALA A 134 -5.62 -2.89 13.84
C ALA A 134 -5.12 -3.59 12.58
N LEU A 135 -4.72 -2.86 11.53
CA LEU A 135 -4.11 -3.45 10.33
C LEU A 135 -2.82 -4.21 10.68
N TYR A 136 -1.91 -3.57 11.41
CA TYR A 136 -0.68 -4.22 11.90
C TYR A 136 -0.99 -5.44 12.77
N ARG A 137 -1.92 -5.28 13.72
CA ARG A 137 -2.31 -6.37 14.61
C ARG A 137 -2.89 -7.55 13.82
N ASN A 138 -3.83 -7.31 12.92
CA ASN A 138 -4.48 -8.36 12.13
C ASN A 138 -3.48 -9.08 11.21
N ALA A 139 -2.44 -8.38 10.73
CA ALA A 139 -1.39 -8.98 9.93
C ALA A 139 -0.41 -9.85 10.76
N LYS A 140 0.02 -9.36 11.94
CA LYS A 140 1.04 -10.04 12.77
C LYS A 140 0.48 -11.05 13.77
N TYR A 141 -0.75 -10.85 14.23
CA TYR A 141 -1.44 -11.67 15.23
C TYR A 141 -2.80 -12.19 14.70
N PRO A 142 -2.83 -12.98 13.60
CA PRO A 142 -4.06 -13.30 12.86
C PRO A 142 -5.02 -14.31 13.53
N GLU A 143 -4.63 -15.04 14.59
CA GLU A 143 -5.46 -16.15 15.16
C GLU A 143 -5.43 -16.23 16.71
N PRO A 144 -6.48 -16.80 17.38
CA PRO A 144 -6.71 -16.68 18.82
C PRO A 144 -5.95 -17.64 19.77
N ASN A 145 -5.10 -18.56 19.30
CA ASN A 145 -4.57 -19.66 20.15
C ASN A 145 -3.17 -20.15 19.78
N ARG A 146 -2.28 -19.29 19.29
CA ARG A 146 -0.86 -19.65 19.16
C ARG A 146 -0.11 -19.13 20.40
N PRO A 147 0.43 -20.01 21.27
CA PRO A 147 1.33 -19.53 22.31
C PRO A 147 2.47 -18.80 21.62
N LEU A 148 2.77 -17.59 22.08
CA LEU A 148 3.97 -16.88 21.67
C LEU A 148 5.17 -17.72 22.12
N THR A 149 5.77 -18.49 21.21
CA THR A 149 7.05 -19.13 21.47
C THR A 149 8.12 -18.06 21.38
N PHE A 150 8.47 -17.49 22.54
CA PHE A 150 9.71 -16.76 22.72
C PHE A 150 10.85 -17.76 22.93
N PRO A 151 12.10 -17.42 22.57
CA PRO A 151 13.26 -18.23 22.95
C PRO A 151 13.25 -18.43 24.47
N GLU A 152 13.41 -19.67 24.93
CA GLU A 152 13.39 -20.02 26.37
C GLU A 152 14.53 -19.37 27.18
N ASP A 153 15.51 -18.75 26.53
CA ASP A 153 16.59 -18.04 27.19
C ASP A 153 16.25 -16.56 27.32
N GLY A 154 15.63 -16.22 28.44
CA GLY A 154 15.35 -14.85 28.86
C GLY A 154 16.61 -13.99 29.01
N MET A 155 17.15 -13.48 27.90
CA MET A 155 18.05 -12.34 27.79
C MET A 155 18.00 -11.80 26.36
N TYR A 156 17.51 -10.56 26.18
CA TYR A 156 17.73 -9.84 24.92
C TYR A 156 19.22 -9.53 24.75
N PRO A 157 19.81 -9.75 23.55
CA PRO A 157 21.23 -9.51 23.31
C PRO A 157 21.47 -8.00 23.14
N GLY A 158 22.03 -7.38 24.18
CA GLY A 158 22.30 -5.95 24.14
C GLY A 158 22.82 -5.38 25.46
N GLY A 159 23.77 -6.06 26.10
CA GLY A 159 24.44 -5.55 27.29
C GLY A 159 25.71 -6.32 27.58
N THR A 160 26.87 -5.71 27.32
CA THR A 160 28.15 -6.18 27.84
C THR A 160 28.16 -5.97 29.36
N ASP A 161 28.24 -7.05 30.14
CA ASP A 161 28.50 -6.98 31.58
C ASP A 161 29.98 -6.59 31.82
N PRO A 162 30.28 -5.50 32.54
CA PRO A 162 31.62 -5.07 32.84
C PRO A 162 32.21 -5.73 34.10
N HIS A 163 32.03 -7.03 34.37
CA HIS A 163 32.80 -7.71 35.42
C HIS A 163 33.02 -9.21 35.17
N ALA A 164 34.11 -9.56 34.47
CA ALA A 164 34.77 -10.85 34.65
C ALA A 164 36.28 -10.73 34.41
N GLY A 165 37.04 -10.68 35.51
CA GLY A 165 38.50 -10.71 35.49
C GLY A 165 39.05 -12.15 35.42
N VAL A 166 40.20 -12.26 34.75
CA VAL A 166 41.39 -13.07 35.16
C VAL A 166 41.16 -14.58 35.34
N ASP A 167 41.67 -15.45 34.45
CA ASP A 167 43.05 -16.01 34.45
C ASP A 167 43.22 -17.22 33.47
N LYS A 168 44.39 -17.25 32.80
CA LYS A 168 45.27 -18.40 32.41
C LYS A 168 44.85 -19.53 31.44
N ARG A 169 45.53 -19.47 30.27
CA ARG A 169 46.55 -20.39 29.67
C ARG A 169 46.28 -21.88 29.34
N SER A 170 47.02 -22.27 28.28
CA SER A 170 47.49 -23.60 27.81
C SER A 170 46.51 -24.37 26.91
N ASP A 171 46.89 -25.01 25.81
CA ASP A 171 48.16 -25.15 25.09
C ASP A 171 47.84 -25.55 23.64
N ALA A 172 48.77 -25.27 22.73
CA ALA A 172 48.70 -25.62 21.31
C ALA A 172 48.88 -27.13 21.07
N THR A 173 48.32 -27.67 19.97
CA THR A 173 49.07 -28.38 18.90
C THR A 173 48.17 -28.86 17.75
N ASP A 174 48.62 -28.50 16.53
CA ASP A 174 48.58 -29.24 15.26
C ASP A 174 47.29 -29.89 14.72
N SER A 175 46.73 -29.26 13.67
CA SER A 175 46.81 -29.84 12.32
C SER A 175 46.53 -28.77 11.24
N VAL A 176 47.57 -28.46 10.47
CA VAL A 176 47.53 -27.58 9.30
C VAL A 176 47.13 -28.43 8.09
N GLY A 177 45.90 -28.24 7.59
CA GLY A 177 45.43 -28.94 6.39
C GLY A 177 44.00 -28.63 5.91
N GLY A 178 43.12 -28.02 6.73
CA GLY A 178 41.68 -27.85 6.39
C GLY A 178 41.22 -26.45 5.94
N LEU A 179 42.03 -25.41 6.18
CA LEU A 179 41.51 -24.02 6.18
C LEU A 179 41.23 -23.39 4.82
N ALA A 180 41.64 -24.03 3.71
CA ALA A 180 41.34 -23.53 2.36
C ALA A 180 40.02 -24.09 1.79
N ASN A 181 39.57 -25.26 2.25
CA ASN A 181 38.31 -25.85 1.81
C ASN A 181 37.12 -25.40 2.66
N GLU A 182 37.31 -25.20 3.97
CA GLU A 182 36.24 -24.72 4.87
C GLU A 182 35.83 -23.27 4.60
N ALA A 183 36.77 -22.39 4.21
CA ALA A 183 36.43 -21.01 3.83
C ALA A 183 35.62 -20.94 2.53
N ALA A 184 35.96 -21.78 1.54
CA ALA A 184 35.24 -21.86 0.27
C ALA A 184 33.86 -22.53 0.41
N GLU A 185 33.70 -23.50 1.32
CA GLU A 185 32.40 -24.09 1.63
C GLU A 185 31.52 -23.14 2.45
N THR A 186 32.09 -22.37 3.37
CA THR A 186 31.33 -21.39 4.19
C THR A 186 30.82 -20.22 3.35
N GLU A 187 31.61 -19.71 2.41
CA GLU A 187 31.20 -18.65 1.48
C GLU A 187 30.07 -19.12 0.55
N LYS A 188 30.14 -20.36 0.06
CA LYS A 188 29.12 -20.97 -0.78
C LYS A 188 27.80 -21.23 -0.03
N VAL A 189 27.88 -21.61 1.25
CA VAL A 189 26.71 -21.81 2.11
C VAL A 189 26.05 -20.47 2.48
N MET A 190 26.83 -19.41 2.72
CA MET A 190 26.31 -18.06 2.97
C MET A 190 25.67 -17.44 1.72
N GLU A 191 26.25 -17.66 0.53
CA GLU A 191 25.67 -17.23 -0.75
C GLU A 191 24.36 -17.99 -1.06
N GLN A 192 24.31 -19.30 -0.79
CA GLN A 192 23.10 -20.11 -0.93
C GLN A 192 22.00 -19.73 0.07
N ALA A 193 22.35 -19.42 1.31
CA ALA A 193 21.39 -18.94 2.31
C ALA A 193 20.82 -17.56 1.93
N GLY A 194 21.67 -16.63 1.48
CA GLY A 194 21.24 -15.32 1.00
C GLY A 194 20.40 -15.38 -0.29
N ALA A 195 20.68 -16.32 -1.19
CA ALA A 195 19.86 -16.57 -2.37
C ALA A 195 18.50 -17.16 -1.97
N SER A 196 18.47 -18.14 -1.06
CA SER A 196 17.24 -18.77 -0.57
C SER A 196 16.32 -17.78 0.15
N GLU A 197 16.88 -16.86 0.94
CA GLU A 197 16.12 -15.83 1.66
C GLU A 197 15.56 -14.76 0.70
N ARG A 198 16.32 -14.37 -0.33
CA ARG A 198 15.84 -13.46 -1.38
C ARG A 198 14.72 -14.07 -2.22
N THR A 199 14.83 -15.35 -2.59
CA THR A 199 13.78 -16.06 -3.31
C THR A 199 12.52 -16.19 -2.46
N ALA A 200 12.64 -16.56 -1.19
CA ALA A 200 11.50 -16.65 -0.27
C ALA A 200 10.79 -15.29 -0.06
N ASN A 201 11.55 -14.18 0.03
CA ASN A 201 10.99 -12.83 0.13
C ASN A 201 10.26 -12.41 -1.16
N LEU A 202 10.85 -12.69 -2.33
CA LEU A 202 10.24 -12.43 -3.63
C LEU A 202 8.92 -13.20 -3.78
N ASP A 203 8.92 -14.49 -3.45
CA ASP A 203 7.72 -15.34 -3.49
C ASP A 203 6.62 -14.81 -2.57
N SER A 204 7.00 -14.32 -1.37
CA SER A 204 6.05 -13.71 -0.44
C SER A 204 5.43 -12.41 -0.97
N ARG A 205 6.22 -11.55 -1.64
CA ARG A 205 5.71 -10.30 -2.23
C ARG A 205 4.79 -10.56 -3.41
N ILE A 206 5.18 -11.49 -4.30
CA ILE A 206 4.36 -11.92 -5.42
C ILE A 206 3.03 -12.51 -4.93
N GLN A 207 3.06 -13.36 -3.91
CA GLN A 207 1.85 -13.93 -3.33
C GLN A 207 0.96 -12.85 -2.69
N SER A 208 1.55 -11.90 -1.94
CA SER A 208 0.79 -10.81 -1.33
C SER A 208 0.09 -9.92 -2.35
N MET A 209 0.77 -9.61 -3.45
CA MET A 209 0.20 -8.88 -4.59
C MET A 209 -0.98 -9.63 -5.20
N ARG A 210 -0.81 -10.93 -5.47
CA ARG A 210 -1.86 -11.79 -6.01
C ARG A 210 -3.09 -11.84 -5.11
N ASP A 211 -2.87 -12.02 -3.81
CA ASP A 211 -3.96 -12.09 -2.81
C ASP A 211 -4.69 -10.75 -2.69
N LEU A 212 -3.96 -9.63 -2.72
CA LEU A 212 -4.55 -8.30 -2.67
C LEU A 212 -5.42 -8.02 -3.90
N ALA A 213 -4.93 -8.36 -5.10
CA ALA A 213 -5.68 -8.23 -6.35
C ALA A 213 -6.97 -9.05 -6.35
N ALA A 214 -6.95 -10.27 -5.82
CA ALA A 214 -8.12 -11.14 -5.75
C ALA A 214 -9.14 -10.74 -4.68
N ARG A 215 -8.73 -9.94 -3.69
CA ARG A 215 -9.59 -9.56 -2.56
C ARG A 215 -10.52 -8.38 -2.93
N PRO A 216 -11.81 -8.44 -2.53
CA PRO A 216 -12.69 -7.28 -2.59
C PRO A 216 -12.17 -6.09 -1.76
N ILE A 217 -12.64 -4.89 -2.09
CA ILE A 217 -12.30 -3.70 -1.30
C ILE A 217 -13.18 -3.63 -0.05
N ASP A 218 -12.54 -3.73 1.12
CA ASP A 218 -13.21 -3.70 2.42
C ASP A 218 -13.62 -2.27 2.85
N GLN A 219 -13.03 -1.22 2.26
CA GLN A 219 -13.37 0.16 2.58
C GLN A 219 -14.65 0.60 1.84
N PRO A 220 -15.77 0.90 2.54
CA PRO A 220 -17.06 1.12 1.90
C PRO A 220 -17.06 2.25 0.86
N ALA A 221 -16.43 3.38 1.18
CA ALA A 221 -16.34 4.52 0.26
C ALA A 221 -15.58 4.16 -1.03
N GLN A 222 -14.42 3.52 -0.92
CA GLN A 222 -13.65 3.08 -2.09
C GLN A 222 -14.41 2.02 -2.89
N SER A 223 -15.07 1.08 -2.21
CA SER A 223 -15.91 0.07 -2.84
C SER A 223 -17.05 0.70 -3.64
N ALA A 224 -17.69 1.76 -3.14
CA ALA A 224 -18.72 2.50 -3.86
C ALA A 224 -18.15 3.22 -5.11
N LEU A 225 -16.96 3.81 -5.03
CA LEU A 225 -16.31 4.50 -6.16
C LEU A 225 -16.05 3.62 -7.38
N LEU A 226 -15.94 2.31 -7.20
CA LEU A 226 -15.76 1.35 -8.28
C LEU A 226 -17.05 1.09 -9.08
N LYS A 227 -18.16 1.71 -8.69
CA LYS A 227 -19.46 1.54 -9.33
C LYS A 227 -19.92 2.85 -9.96
N PRO A 228 -20.69 2.81 -11.05
CA PRO A 228 -21.34 3.99 -11.60
C PRO A 228 -22.21 4.68 -10.54
N VAL A 229 -22.06 6.01 -10.42
CA VAL A 229 -22.77 6.83 -9.43
C VAL A 229 -24.28 6.65 -9.49
N ASP A 230 -24.79 6.41 -10.69
CA ASP A 230 -26.21 6.23 -10.96
C ASP A 230 -26.77 4.90 -10.42
N THR A 231 -25.91 3.99 -9.95
CA THR A 231 -26.26 2.71 -9.31
C THR A 231 -26.09 2.70 -7.79
N TRP A 232 -25.59 3.78 -7.20
CA TRP A 232 -25.33 3.84 -5.76
C TRP A 232 -26.62 3.93 -4.96
N THR A 233 -26.66 3.22 -3.83
CA THR A 233 -27.67 3.45 -2.80
C THR A 233 -27.40 4.75 -2.03
N GLU A 234 -28.39 5.22 -1.27
CA GLU A 234 -28.20 6.37 -0.37
C GLU A 234 -27.15 6.06 0.73
N SER A 235 -27.06 4.82 1.20
CA SER A 235 -26.05 4.42 2.20
C SER A 235 -24.64 4.53 1.64
N GLU A 236 -24.42 4.11 0.40
CA GLU A 236 -23.11 4.17 -0.25
C GLU A 236 -22.69 5.61 -0.53
N MET A 237 -23.62 6.46 -0.95
CA MET A 237 -23.37 7.90 -1.03
C MET A 237 -22.96 8.46 0.34
N LYS A 238 -23.65 8.08 1.42
CA LYS A 238 -23.30 8.52 2.78
C LYS A 238 -21.94 8.01 3.22
N ASP A 239 -21.54 6.79 2.87
CA ASP A 239 -20.21 6.26 3.16
C ASP A 239 -19.12 7.07 2.44
N VAL A 240 -19.33 7.40 1.16
CA VAL A 240 -18.44 8.28 0.39
C VAL A 240 -18.37 9.68 1.00
N LEU A 241 -19.52 10.26 1.36
CA LEU A 241 -19.60 11.57 2.01
C LEU A 241 -18.90 11.57 3.37
N ASN A 242 -19.13 10.55 4.20
CA ASN A 242 -18.48 10.39 5.49
C ASN A 242 -16.96 10.23 5.33
N SER A 243 -16.50 9.50 4.32
CA SER A 243 -15.08 9.40 3.99
C SER A 243 -14.49 10.74 3.52
N ALA A 244 -15.27 11.56 2.82
CA ALA A 244 -14.87 12.92 2.43
C ALA A 244 -14.84 13.90 3.63
N GLN A 245 -15.70 13.66 4.63
CA GLN A 245 -15.83 14.46 5.85
C GLN A 245 -14.89 14.03 6.99
N GLY A 246 -14.41 12.79 6.98
CA GLY A 246 -13.49 12.27 7.99
C GLY A 246 -12.20 13.09 8.12
N ASP A 247 -11.52 12.94 9.27
CA ASP A 247 -10.25 13.60 9.61
C ASP A 247 -9.11 13.19 8.66
N PHE A 248 -9.11 13.73 7.44
CA PHE A 248 -7.87 14.24 6.89
C PHE A 248 -7.47 15.43 7.78
N ALA A 249 -6.70 15.15 8.83
CA ALA A 249 -6.01 16.16 9.63
C ALA A 249 -4.89 16.88 8.83
N GLY A 250 -5.09 17.03 7.52
CA GLY A 250 -4.43 18.05 6.73
C GLY A 250 -5.29 19.30 6.81
N THR A 251 -4.80 20.31 7.50
CA THR A 251 -5.23 21.71 7.41
C THR A 251 -5.11 22.31 6.00
N ASN A 252 -5.02 21.49 4.95
CA ASN A 252 -4.80 21.90 3.59
C ASN A 252 -6.09 21.68 2.81
N ALA A 253 -6.80 22.77 2.55
CA ALA A 253 -7.63 22.86 1.36
C ALA A 253 -6.78 22.41 0.16
N GLY A 254 -7.16 21.34 -0.54
CA GLY A 254 -6.46 20.87 -1.74
C GLY A 254 -6.05 19.39 -1.78
N ASP A 255 -6.58 18.49 -0.94
CA ASP A 255 -6.43 17.04 -1.17
C ASP A 255 -7.29 16.61 -2.39
N PRO A 256 -6.67 16.15 -3.50
CA PRO A 256 -7.40 15.80 -4.72
C PRO A 256 -8.36 14.62 -4.55
N LEU A 257 -8.04 13.66 -3.69
CA LEU A 257 -8.93 12.53 -3.40
C LEU A 257 -10.17 13.02 -2.66
N LYS A 258 -10.00 13.89 -1.66
CA LYS A 258 -11.14 14.48 -0.93
C LYS A 258 -12.04 15.27 -1.86
N ALA A 259 -11.46 16.09 -2.74
CA ALA A 259 -12.23 16.82 -3.76
C ALA A 259 -13.04 15.84 -4.62
N HIS A 260 -12.41 14.78 -5.12
CA HIS A 260 -13.07 13.77 -5.93
C HIS A 260 -14.26 13.09 -5.25
N LEU A 261 -14.14 12.75 -3.96
CA LEU A 261 -15.26 12.18 -3.21
C LEU A 261 -16.46 13.14 -3.16
N TYR A 262 -16.22 14.44 -2.92
CA TYR A 262 -17.28 15.44 -2.95
C TYR A 262 -17.88 15.61 -4.34
N GLU A 263 -17.05 15.59 -5.38
CA GLU A 263 -17.50 15.69 -6.76
C GLU A 263 -18.42 14.52 -7.13
N LYS A 264 -18.08 13.28 -6.73
CA LYS A 264 -18.95 12.12 -6.94
C LYS A 264 -20.25 12.18 -6.13
N VAL A 265 -20.23 12.73 -4.91
CA VAL A 265 -21.46 12.96 -4.13
C VAL A 265 -22.34 14.03 -4.79
N GLN A 266 -21.75 15.10 -5.33
CA GLN A 266 -22.48 16.10 -6.12
C GLN A 266 -23.11 15.46 -7.36
N ASP A 267 -22.37 14.62 -8.10
CA ASP A 267 -22.90 13.92 -9.26
C ASP A 267 -24.05 12.99 -8.87
N TRP A 268 -23.96 12.34 -7.71
CA TRP A 268 -25.05 11.52 -7.18
C TRP A 268 -26.29 12.36 -6.91
N HIS A 269 -26.15 13.53 -6.28
CA HIS A 269 -27.27 14.44 -6.06
C HIS A 269 -27.87 14.95 -7.36
N THR A 270 -27.04 15.40 -8.31
CA THR A 270 -27.47 15.83 -9.64
C THR A 270 -28.23 14.72 -10.37
N THR A 271 -27.72 13.49 -10.33
CA THR A 271 -28.35 12.34 -11.00
C THR A 271 -29.71 11.99 -10.38
N ASN A 272 -29.84 12.09 -9.06
CA ASN A 272 -31.05 11.65 -8.34
C ASN A 272 -32.10 12.76 -8.13
N TYR A 273 -31.70 14.03 -8.03
CA TYR A 273 -32.59 15.16 -7.71
C TYR A 273 -32.59 16.26 -8.78
N GLY A 274 -31.69 16.19 -9.75
CA GLY A 274 -31.52 17.20 -10.78
C GLY A 274 -30.72 18.43 -10.31
N GLU A 275 -30.64 19.43 -11.19
CA GLU A 275 -29.88 20.67 -11.00
C GLU A 275 -30.78 21.90 -10.81
N GLY A 276 -32.07 21.66 -10.59
CA GLY A 276 -33.06 22.72 -10.43
C GLY A 276 -32.79 23.56 -9.19
N GLU A 277 -33.20 24.83 -9.24
CA GLU A 277 -33.11 25.72 -8.08
C GLU A 277 -33.90 25.15 -6.88
N GLN A 278 -33.33 25.33 -5.69
CA GLN A 278 -33.99 25.00 -4.42
C GLN A 278 -35.33 25.74 -4.33
N GLN A 279 -36.42 24.98 -4.23
CA GLN A 279 -37.75 25.55 -4.08
C GLN A 279 -38.00 25.99 -2.63
N TYR A 280 -38.81 27.03 -2.45
CA TYR A 280 -39.18 27.57 -1.14
C TYR A 280 -40.69 27.69 -1.01
N GLU A 281 -41.24 27.23 0.11
CA GLU A 281 -42.64 27.41 0.48
C GLU A 281 -42.72 28.16 1.82
N GLY A 282 -43.32 29.35 1.82
CA GLY A 282 -43.39 30.19 3.02
C GLY A 282 -42.02 30.63 3.58
N GLY A 283 -41.00 30.71 2.72
CA GLY A 283 -39.62 31.05 3.10
C GLY A 283 -38.83 29.88 3.67
N LYS A 284 -39.39 28.66 3.71
CA LYS A 284 -38.68 27.44 4.10
C LYS A 284 -38.29 26.64 2.85
N PRO A 285 -37.07 26.08 2.79
CA PRO A 285 -36.69 25.22 1.68
C PRO A 285 -37.58 23.97 1.68
N VAL A 286 -38.14 23.64 0.51
CA VAL A 286 -38.90 22.42 0.26
C VAL A 286 -37.91 21.28 0.06
N GLU A 287 -38.11 20.15 0.74
CA GLU A 287 -37.26 18.98 0.55
C GLU A 287 -37.38 18.49 -0.91
N PRO A 288 -36.26 18.38 -1.65
CA PRO A 288 -36.30 17.97 -3.04
C PRO A 288 -36.75 16.52 -3.15
N LEU A 289 -37.68 16.25 -4.06
CA LEU A 289 -38.09 14.88 -4.39
C LEU A 289 -37.14 14.29 -5.44
N PRO A 290 -36.72 13.02 -5.30
CA PRO A 290 -35.92 12.37 -6.33
C PRO A 290 -36.66 12.36 -7.68
N ILE A 291 -35.95 12.73 -8.76
CA ILE A 291 -36.45 12.66 -10.14
C ILE A 291 -36.38 11.24 -10.72
N ARG A 292 -35.73 10.32 -10.00
CA ARG A 292 -35.64 8.88 -10.30
C ARG A 292 -35.64 8.07 -9.01
N ALA A 293 -35.95 6.78 -9.11
CA ALA A 293 -35.85 5.88 -7.97
C ALA A 293 -34.38 5.67 -7.58
N ILE A 294 -34.08 5.91 -6.30
CA ILE A 294 -32.78 5.61 -5.72
C ILE A 294 -32.74 4.10 -5.41
N PRO A 295 -31.71 3.35 -5.82
CA PRO A 295 -31.58 1.93 -5.50
C PRO A 295 -31.62 1.69 -3.98
N GLU A 296 -32.41 0.69 -3.57
CA GLU A 296 -32.49 0.25 -2.16
C GLU A 296 -31.38 -0.76 -1.81
N GLU A 297 -30.93 -1.53 -2.80
CA GLU A 297 -29.91 -2.58 -2.64
C GLU A 297 -28.64 -2.23 -3.43
N PRO A 298 -27.44 -2.50 -2.89
CA PRO A 298 -26.18 -2.27 -3.59
C PRO A 298 -26.11 -3.04 -4.93
N ALA A 299 -25.78 -2.32 -6.00
CA ALA A 299 -25.43 -2.94 -7.27
C ALA A 299 -24.11 -3.75 -7.13
N PRO A 300 -23.96 -4.86 -7.88
CA PRO A 300 -22.73 -5.63 -7.90
C PRO A 300 -21.57 -4.84 -8.52
N HIS A 301 -20.35 -5.22 -8.18
CA HIS A 301 -19.12 -4.68 -8.77
C HIS A 301 -18.83 -5.34 -10.10
N LEU A 302 -19.00 -4.58 -11.18
CA LEU A 302 -18.80 -5.07 -12.53
C LEU A 302 -17.58 -4.42 -13.17
N ALA A 303 -16.80 -5.22 -13.90
CA ALA A 303 -15.85 -4.71 -14.88
C ALA A 303 -16.61 -4.08 -16.07
N LYS A 304 -15.91 -3.30 -16.89
CA LYS A 304 -16.53 -2.56 -18.01
C LYS A 304 -17.27 -3.46 -19.02
N ASP A 305 -16.81 -4.70 -19.17
CA ASP A 305 -17.39 -5.73 -20.04
C ASP A 305 -18.63 -6.41 -19.43
N GLY A 306 -19.01 -6.06 -18.19
CA GLY A 306 -20.12 -6.64 -17.44
C GLY A 306 -19.77 -7.89 -16.62
N GLY A 307 -18.51 -8.32 -16.64
CA GLY A 307 -18.00 -9.41 -15.80
C GLY A 307 -17.86 -9.01 -14.32
N ASP A 308 -17.63 -9.99 -13.44
CA ASP A 308 -17.34 -9.74 -12.03
C ASP A 308 -15.97 -9.04 -11.87
N LEU A 309 -15.97 -7.87 -11.21
CA LEU A 309 -14.77 -7.04 -11.07
C LEU A 309 -13.67 -7.72 -10.27
N TRP A 310 -14.01 -8.51 -9.24
CA TRP A 310 -13.03 -9.17 -8.38
C TRP A 310 -12.35 -10.32 -9.11
N GLN A 311 -13.10 -11.06 -9.92
CA GLN A 311 -12.53 -12.08 -10.80
C GLN A 311 -11.65 -11.49 -11.89
N ALA A 312 -12.03 -10.36 -12.49
CA ALA A 312 -11.21 -9.62 -13.44
C ALA A 312 -9.88 -9.18 -12.79
N SER A 313 -9.96 -8.61 -11.58
CA SER A 313 -8.79 -8.18 -10.83
C SER A 313 -7.89 -9.35 -10.43
N ALA A 314 -8.46 -10.49 -10.03
CA ALA A 314 -7.72 -11.72 -9.75
C ALA A 314 -6.97 -12.24 -10.99
N ARG A 315 -7.60 -12.26 -12.17
CA ARG A 315 -6.95 -12.63 -13.43
C ARG A 315 -5.75 -11.74 -13.75
N MET A 316 -5.89 -10.43 -13.53
CA MET A 316 -4.77 -9.51 -13.70
C MET A 316 -3.68 -9.70 -12.65
N GLY A 317 -4.03 -10.03 -11.41
CA GLY A 317 -3.06 -10.44 -10.38
C GLY A 317 -2.27 -11.69 -10.76
N ASP A 318 -2.94 -12.70 -11.35
CA ASP A 318 -2.30 -13.92 -11.87
C ASP A 318 -1.37 -13.59 -13.05
N LYS A 319 -1.80 -12.74 -13.98
CA LYS A 319 -0.96 -12.30 -15.10
C LYS A 319 0.27 -11.54 -14.62
N LEU A 320 0.09 -10.59 -13.71
CA LEU A 320 1.19 -9.81 -13.13
C LEU A 320 2.15 -10.69 -12.34
N THR A 321 1.66 -11.74 -11.68
CA THR A 321 2.49 -12.77 -11.04
C THR A 321 3.37 -13.49 -12.04
N GLY A 322 2.82 -13.91 -13.19
CA GLY A 322 3.61 -14.54 -14.25
C GLY A 322 4.71 -13.62 -14.79
N ILE A 323 4.41 -12.33 -14.96
CA ILE A 323 5.40 -11.32 -15.39
C ILE A 323 6.44 -11.08 -14.29
N ALA A 324 6.03 -11.01 -13.01
CA ALA A 324 6.94 -10.83 -11.89
C ALA A 324 7.93 -12.00 -11.72
N GLN A 325 7.55 -13.20 -12.15
CA GLN A 325 8.44 -14.36 -12.17
C GLN A 325 9.50 -14.29 -13.28
N THR A 326 9.22 -13.59 -14.40
CA THR A 326 10.16 -13.47 -15.52
C THR A 326 10.99 -12.19 -15.45
N ASP A 327 10.33 -11.07 -15.17
CA ASP A 327 10.88 -9.71 -15.28
C ASP A 327 11.29 -9.17 -13.89
N GLY A 328 10.90 -9.87 -12.82
CA GLY A 328 11.08 -9.44 -11.44
C GLY A 328 9.89 -8.64 -10.90
N TYR A 329 9.66 -8.70 -9.59
CA TYR A 329 8.52 -8.05 -8.94
C TYR A 329 8.49 -6.54 -9.15
N GLU A 330 9.57 -5.84 -8.80
CA GLU A 330 9.58 -4.37 -8.83
C GLU A 330 9.40 -3.80 -10.26
N PRO A 331 10.11 -4.30 -11.29
CA PRO A 331 9.87 -3.86 -12.67
C PRO A 331 8.43 -4.12 -13.13
N SER A 332 7.86 -5.28 -12.77
CA SER A 332 6.49 -5.63 -13.15
C SER A 332 5.45 -4.70 -12.54
N VAL A 333 5.61 -4.35 -11.26
CA VAL A 333 4.70 -3.41 -10.59
C VAL A 333 4.89 -1.99 -11.11
N LYS A 334 6.12 -1.56 -11.40
CA LYS A 334 6.36 -0.25 -12.05
C LYS A 334 5.70 -0.17 -13.41
N ALA A 335 5.81 -1.23 -14.22
CA ALA A 335 5.13 -1.32 -15.49
C ALA A 335 3.60 -1.19 -15.34
N LEU A 336 2.99 -1.86 -14.35
CA LEU A 336 1.56 -1.66 -14.08
C LEU A 336 1.26 -0.19 -13.69
N GLN A 337 2.02 0.39 -12.76
CA GLN A 337 1.79 1.75 -12.27
C GLN A 337 1.91 2.79 -13.39
N ASP A 338 2.94 2.68 -14.23
CA ASP A 338 3.12 3.52 -15.41
C ASP A 338 1.99 3.32 -16.43
N GLY A 339 1.62 2.07 -16.71
CA GLY A 339 0.51 1.72 -17.59
C GLY A 339 -0.81 2.35 -17.16
N LEU A 340 -1.18 2.18 -15.89
CA LEU A 340 -2.40 2.75 -15.31
C LEU A 340 -2.39 4.28 -15.35
N ASN A 341 -1.23 4.91 -15.12
CA ASN A 341 -1.09 6.35 -15.25
C ASN A 341 -1.33 6.80 -16.70
N MET A 342 -0.72 6.15 -17.69
CA MET A 342 -0.93 6.47 -19.11
C MET A 342 -2.40 6.29 -19.53
N LEU A 343 -3.04 5.21 -19.10
CA LEU A 343 -4.45 4.95 -19.38
C LEU A 343 -5.35 6.05 -18.79
N ASN A 344 -5.09 6.45 -17.55
CA ASN A 344 -5.84 7.51 -16.89
C ASN A 344 -5.61 8.90 -17.53
N ASP A 345 -4.37 9.21 -17.94
CA ASP A 345 -4.05 10.46 -18.62
C ASP A 345 -4.78 10.57 -19.98
N ALA A 346 -4.85 9.45 -20.72
CA ALA A 346 -5.51 9.40 -22.02
C ALA A 346 -7.05 9.38 -21.91
N ASN A 347 -7.58 9.01 -20.75
CA ASN A 347 -9.02 8.89 -20.50
C ASN A 347 -9.44 9.76 -19.31
N PRO A 348 -9.38 11.10 -19.43
CA PRO A 348 -9.81 11.98 -18.36
C PRO A 348 -11.29 11.73 -18.03
N PRO A 349 -11.71 11.96 -16.78
CA PRO A 349 -13.12 11.88 -16.39
C PRO A 349 -14.03 12.69 -17.33
N ALA A 350 -15.23 12.17 -17.61
CA ALA A 350 -16.20 12.88 -18.43
C ALA A 350 -16.52 14.27 -17.87
N GLU A 351 -16.89 15.21 -18.75
CA GLU A 351 -17.33 16.53 -18.30
C GLU A 351 -18.48 16.42 -17.30
N ARG A 352 -18.37 17.16 -16.19
CA ARG A 352 -19.43 17.23 -15.19
C ARG A 352 -20.54 18.15 -15.66
N SER A 353 -21.59 18.21 -14.84
CA SER A 353 -22.58 19.28 -14.94
C SER A 353 -21.89 20.66 -15.02
N PRO A 354 -22.33 21.54 -15.94
CA PRO A 354 -21.85 22.92 -16.00
C PRO A 354 -22.02 23.70 -14.68
N VAL A 355 -22.91 23.25 -13.79
CA VAL A 355 -23.15 23.87 -12.48
C VAL A 355 -21.97 23.64 -11.52
N TRP A 356 -21.23 22.54 -11.67
CA TRP A 356 -20.16 22.13 -10.76
C TRP A 356 -18.74 22.40 -11.29
N GLY A 357 -18.58 22.69 -12.58
CA GLY A 357 -17.28 22.86 -13.22
C GLY A 357 -16.54 21.54 -13.44
N ASP A 358 -15.26 21.60 -13.81
CA ASP A 358 -14.48 20.41 -14.16
C ASP A 358 -14.18 19.53 -12.93
N TYR A 359 -13.90 18.24 -13.16
CA TYR A 359 -13.37 17.36 -12.11
C TYR A 359 -11.99 17.81 -11.66
N THR A 360 -11.70 17.63 -10.37
CA THR A 360 -10.34 17.73 -9.85
C THR A 360 -9.51 16.59 -10.44
N PRO A 361 -8.37 16.90 -11.12
CA PRO A 361 -7.49 15.87 -11.64
C PRO A 361 -7.06 14.91 -10.53
N GLN A 362 -7.15 13.60 -10.78
CA GLN A 362 -6.65 12.60 -9.86
C GLN A 362 -5.12 12.61 -9.85
N ASP A 363 -4.53 12.45 -8.67
CA ASP A 363 -3.09 12.26 -8.55
C ASP A 363 -2.66 10.98 -9.26
N ARG A 364 -1.56 11.07 -10.01
CA ARG A 364 -0.91 9.90 -10.60
C ARG A 364 -0.44 8.95 -9.50
N LEU A 365 -0.49 7.66 -9.80
CA LEU A 365 0.20 6.67 -8.99
C LEU A 365 1.70 6.99 -8.95
N LYS A 366 2.27 6.88 -7.75
CA LYS A 366 3.72 6.85 -7.61
C LYS A 366 4.24 5.57 -8.27
N VAL A 367 5.26 5.71 -9.11
CA VAL A 367 5.92 4.60 -9.81
C VAL A 367 7.09 4.11 -8.95
N ASP A 368 6.78 3.35 -7.91
CA ASP A 368 7.74 2.87 -6.91
C ASP A 368 7.92 1.36 -6.89
N GLY A 369 7.15 0.62 -7.69
CA GLY A 369 7.24 -0.83 -7.76
C GLY A 369 6.72 -1.54 -6.52
N ASP A 370 5.90 -0.86 -5.71
CA ASP A 370 5.20 -1.48 -4.59
C ASP A 370 3.70 -1.63 -4.87
N TYR A 371 3.23 -2.88 -4.85
CA TYR A 371 1.83 -3.21 -5.06
C TYR A 371 1.07 -3.05 -3.72
N GLY A 372 0.77 -1.81 -3.39
CA GLY A 372 0.00 -1.45 -2.20
C GLY A 372 -1.49 -1.19 -2.50
N PRO A 373 -2.26 -0.80 -1.46
CA PRO A 373 -3.70 -0.53 -1.58
C PRO A 373 -4.07 0.52 -2.65
N LYS A 374 -3.19 1.50 -2.91
CA LYS A 374 -3.43 2.53 -3.93
C LYS A 374 -3.32 1.97 -5.35
N THR A 375 -2.29 1.15 -5.61
CA THR A 375 -2.11 0.48 -6.91
C THR A 375 -3.22 -0.53 -7.15
N ASP A 376 -3.61 -1.28 -6.12
CA ASP A 376 -4.74 -2.21 -6.16
C ASP A 376 -6.06 -1.51 -6.48
N PHE A 377 -6.37 -0.40 -5.79
CA PHE A 377 -7.55 0.41 -6.07
C PHE A 377 -7.54 0.95 -7.51
N ALA A 378 -6.41 1.46 -7.98
CA ALA A 378 -6.28 1.98 -9.33
C ALA A 378 -6.46 0.89 -10.40
N LEU A 379 -5.94 -0.32 -10.17
CA LEU A 379 -6.19 -1.47 -11.05
C LEU A 379 -7.69 -1.77 -11.15
N LYS A 380 -8.37 -1.89 -10.00
CA LYS A 380 -9.81 -2.17 -9.95
C LYS A 380 -10.64 -1.04 -10.56
N SER A 381 -10.27 0.21 -10.33
CA SER A 381 -10.90 1.38 -10.95
C SER A 381 -10.77 1.34 -12.47
N ALA A 382 -9.57 1.03 -12.98
CA ALA A 382 -9.34 0.93 -14.41
C ALA A 382 -10.10 -0.24 -15.05
N LEU A 383 -10.20 -1.38 -14.37
CA LEU A 383 -11.02 -2.52 -14.83
C LEU A 383 -12.51 -2.19 -14.88
N ALA A 384 -13.03 -1.47 -13.88
CA ALA A 384 -14.41 -1.00 -13.86
C ALA A 384 -14.69 0.03 -14.97
N GLY A 385 -13.74 0.95 -15.21
CA GLY A 385 -13.89 2.05 -16.18
C GLY A 385 -13.66 1.65 -17.63
N HIS A 386 -12.64 0.80 -17.88
CA HIS A 386 -12.09 0.54 -19.22
C HIS A 386 -12.08 -0.94 -19.61
N GLY A 387 -12.17 -1.86 -18.65
CA GLY A 387 -12.19 -3.31 -18.90
C GLY A 387 -10.81 -3.94 -18.99
N GLU A 388 -10.79 -5.27 -19.01
CA GLU A 388 -9.55 -6.07 -18.98
C GLU A 388 -8.63 -5.78 -20.17
N ASP A 389 -9.17 -5.71 -21.39
CA ASP A 389 -8.35 -5.51 -22.60
C ASP A 389 -7.54 -4.20 -22.55
N LYS A 390 -8.16 -3.11 -22.08
CA LYS A 390 -7.50 -1.81 -21.94
C LYS A 390 -6.47 -1.80 -20.82
N VAL A 391 -6.77 -2.44 -19.69
CA VAL A 391 -5.82 -2.59 -18.57
C VAL A 391 -4.64 -3.47 -18.96
N ASP A 392 -4.88 -4.51 -19.75
CA ASP A 392 -3.83 -5.37 -20.25
C ASP A 392 -2.92 -4.65 -21.26
N GLY A 393 -3.52 -3.91 -22.18
CA GLY A 393 -2.79 -3.02 -23.09
C GLY A 393 -1.95 -1.99 -22.32
N ALA A 394 -2.51 -1.39 -21.27
CA ALA A 394 -1.79 -0.46 -20.41
C ALA A 394 -0.59 -1.11 -19.70
N LEU A 395 -0.74 -2.33 -19.18
CA LEU A 395 0.37 -3.09 -18.61
C LEU A 395 1.46 -3.38 -19.65
N SER A 396 1.07 -3.79 -20.86
CA SER A 396 2.00 -3.98 -21.98
C SER A 396 2.74 -2.68 -22.35
N LEU A 397 2.04 -1.54 -22.39
CA LEU A 397 2.66 -0.22 -22.61
C LEU A 397 3.64 0.12 -21.50
N GLY A 398 3.31 -0.11 -20.23
CA GLY A 398 4.25 0.10 -19.13
C GLY A 398 5.52 -0.75 -19.23
N ARG A 399 5.41 -2.01 -19.68
CA ARG A 399 6.58 -2.87 -19.95
C ARG A 399 7.39 -2.35 -21.13
N PHE A 400 6.73 -1.88 -22.19
CA PHE A 400 7.40 -1.27 -23.34
C PHE A 400 8.12 0.03 -22.97
N LYS A 401 7.53 0.85 -22.09
CA LYS A 401 8.16 2.05 -21.54
C LYS A 401 9.47 1.70 -20.83
N GLY A 402 9.47 0.67 -19.98
CA GLY A 402 10.70 0.18 -19.33
C GLY A 402 11.78 -0.22 -20.34
N PHE A 403 11.40 -0.94 -21.41
CA PHE A 403 12.32 -1.26 -22.51
C PHE A 403 12.85 0.00 -23.22
N ALA A 404 11.98 0.98 -23.49
CA ALA A 404 12.35 2.25 -24.12
C ALA A 404 13.30 3.08 -23.24
N GLU A 405 13.10 3.07 -21.92
CA GLU A 405 13.99 3.70 -20.94
C GLU A 405 15.37 3.01 -20.91
N GLU A 406 15.43 1.69 -21.01
CA GLU A 406 16.70 0.94 -21.08
C GLU A 406 17.43 1.15 -22.42
N ALA A 407 16.69 1.32 -23.51
CA ALA A 407 17.26 1.59 -24.83
C ALA A 407 17.85 3.01 -24.95
N LYS A 408 17.47 3.94 -24.07
CA LYS A 408 17.99 5.32 -24.06
C LYS A 408 19.48 5.35 -23.72
N GLY A 409 20.31 5.81 -24.67
CA GLY A 409 21.77 5.75 -24.53
C GLY A 409 22.35 4.34 -24.56
N GLY A 410 21.54 3.36 -24.97
CA GLY A 410 21.85 1.93 -25.03
C GLY A 410 21.59 1.33 -26.41
N ASP A 411 21.36 0.02 -26.44
CA ASP A 411 21.02 -0.72 -27.65
C ASP A 411 19.58 -1.21 -27.57
N ALA A 412 18.81 -1.05 -28.65
CA ALA A 412 17.43 -1.50 -28.74
C ALA A 412 17.32 -2.92 -29.33
N SER A 413 18.38 -3.72 -29.20
CA SER A 413 18.37 -5.13 -29.59
C SER A 413 17.17 -5.84 -28.96
N GLY A 414 16.41 -6.54 -29.79
CA GLY A 414 15.19 -7.22 -29.36
C GLY A 414 13.91 -6.40 -29.48
N LEU A 415 13.96 -5.15 -29.97
CA LEU A 415 12.76 -4.31 -30.21
C LEU A 415 11.64 -5.06 -30.94
N GLY A 416 11.98 -5.78 -32.02
CA GLY A 416 11.00 -6.57 -32.77
C GLY A 416 10.32 -7.64 -31.90
N GLY A 417 11.11 -8.44 -31.19
CA GLY A 417 10.60 -9.48 -30.30
C GLY A 417 9.77 -8.93 -29.14
N MET A 418 10.20 -7.81 -28.55
CA MET A 418 9.49 -7.12 -27.46
C MET A 418 8.14 -6.58 -27.95
N THR A 419 8.12 -5.88 -29.09
CA THR A 419 6.90 -5.30 -29.67
C THR A 419 5.90 -6.40 -30.04
N THR A 420 6.35 -7.43 -30.76
CA THR A 420 5.51 -8.56 -31.13
C THR A 420 5.00 -9.33 -29.90
N SER A 421 5.84 -9.55 -28.88
CA SER A 421 5.43 -10.27 -27.67
C SER A 421 4.39 -9.51 -26.84
N LEU A 422 4.40 -8.18 -26.86
CA LEU A 422 3.52 -7.35 -26.05
C LEU A 422 2.22 -6.98 -26.76
N PHE A 423 2.27 -6.79 -28.08
CA PHE A 423 1.18 -6.18 -28.85
C PHE A 423 0.74 -7.01 -30.06
N GLY A 424 1.40 -8.16 -30.33
CA GLY A 424 1.08 -9.05 -31.44
C GLY A 424 1.82 -8.72 -32.74
N ASP A 425 1.65 -9.58 -33.74
CA ASP A 425 2.42 -9.56 -35.00
C ASP A 425 2.18 -8.32 -35.87
N ASP A 426 1.03 -7.65 -35.73
CA ASP A 426 0.61 -6.52 -36.57
C ASP A 426 0.98 -5.13 -35.98
N SER A 427 1.76 -5.10 -34.90
CA SER A 427 2.07 -3.88 -34.13
C SER A 427 3.26 -3.07 -34.67
N GLY A 428 4.04 -3.64 -35.59
CA GLY A 428 5.21 -2.98 -36.19
C GLY A 428 4.86 -1.77 -37.05
N GLU A 429 3.72 -1.79 -37.75
CA GLU A 429 3.26 -0.64 -38.54
C GLU A 429 2.98 0.58 -37.65
N ALA A 430 2.29 0.38 -36.52
CA ALA A 430 2.03 1.43 -35.53
C ALA A 430 3.33 1.96 -34.91
N LEU A 431 4.32 1.10 -34.68
CA LEU A 431 5.63 1.52 -34.18
C LEU A 431 6.37 2.38 -35.22
N GLN A 432 6.40 1.96 -36.48
CA GLN A 432 7.02 2.71 -37.59
C GLN A 432 6.32 4.06 -37.80
N ARG A 433 4.98 4.11 -37.71
CA ARG A 433 4.22 5.36 -37.79
C ARG A 433 4.54 6.29 -36.62
N THR A 434 4.62 5.77 -35.41
CA THR A 434 5.02 6.55 -34.23
C THR A 434 6.41 7.13 -34.40
N LEU A 435 7.37 6.32 -34.87
CA LEU A 435 8.72 6.77 -35.19
C LEU A 435 8.73 7.85 -36.27
N ASN A 436 7.92 7.70 -37.33
CA ASN A 436 7.78 8.70 -38.39
C ASN A 436 7.16 10.02 -37.89
N ARG A 437 6.29 9.96 -36.89
CA ARG A 437 5.68 11.14 -36.28
C ARG A 437 6.69 11.93 -35.45
N VAL A 438 7.47 11.29 -34.59
CA VAL A 438 8.38 11.97 -33.65
C VAL A 438 9.79 12.16 -34.20
N GLY A 439 10.22 11.31 -35.12
CA GLY A 439 11.57 11.29 -35.68
C GLY A 439 12.06 12.61 -36.28
N PRO A 440 11.24 13.37 -37.03
CA PRO A 440 11.63 14.67 -37.55
C PRO A 440 12.03 15.69 -36.49
N ASP A 441 11.46 15.60 -35.28
CA ASP A 441 11.73 16.50 -34.16
C ASP A 441 12.88 15.98 -33.27
N ALA A 442 13.07 14.66 -33.21
CA ALA A 442 14.06 14.01 -32.35
C ALA A 442 15.44 13.80 -33.01
N VAL A 443 15.50 13.66 -34.33
CA VAL A 443 16.70 13.21 -35.05
C VAL A 443 16.99 14.11 -36.25
N GLU A 444 18.21 14.66 -36.31
CA GLU A 444 18.65 15.47 -37.45
C GLU A 444 18.69 14.66 -38.74
N ASN A 445 18.16 15.22 -39.84
CA ASN A 445 18.09 14.58 -41.16
C ASN A 445 17.28 13.27 -41.19
N TRP A 446 16.21 13.19 -40.38
CA TRP A 446 15.29 12.05 -40.33
C TRP A 446 14.92 11.51 -41.72
N GLN A 447 15.03 10.18 -41.86
CA GLN A 447 14.57 9.46 -43.03
C GLN A 447 13.32 8.68 -42.66
N PRO A 448 12.16 8.98 -43.26
CA PRO A 448 10.94 8.23 -42.99
C PRO A 448 11.12 6.73 -43.23
N LEU A 449 10.64 5.94 -42.28
CA LEU A 449 10.54 4.50 -42.39
C LEU A 449 9.36 4.13 -43.29
N GLU A 450 9.49 3.00 -43.97
CA GLU A 450 8.36 2.35 -44.61
C GLU A 450 7.47 1.72 -43.53
N GLU A 451 6.16 1.95 -43.61
CA GLU A 451 5.16 1.36 -42.71
C GLU A 451 4.74 -0.01 -43.26
N ASP A 452 5.65 -0.98 -43.18
CA ASP A 452 5.51 -2.33 -43.75
C ASP A 452 5.38 -3.43 -42.68
N ASN A 453 5.23 -3.04 -41.41
CA ASN A 453 5.16 -3.92 -40.26
C ASN A 453 6.45 -4.74 -39.99
N GLN A 454 7.55 -4.48 -40.70
CA GLN A 454 8.81 -5.18 -40.51
C GLN A 454 9.76 -4.42 -39.56
N ILE A 455 9.88 -4.92 -38.34
CA ILE A 455 10.84 -4.38 -37.35
C ILE A 455 12.22 -4.99 -37.62
N GLY A 456 12.93 -4.40 -38.59
CA GLY A 456 14.29 -4.76 -38.96
C GLY A 456 15.36 -3.82 -38.38
N PRO A 457 16.62 -3.94 -38.85
CA PRO A 457 17.71 -3.07 -38.43
C PRO A 457 17.45 -1.58 -38.64
N LYS A 458 16.72 -1.19 -39.70
CA LYS A 458 16.36 0.22 -39.95
C LYS A 458 15.44 0.77 -38.87
N THR A 459 14.34 0.07 -38.58
CA THR A 459 13.39 0.45 -37.52
C THR A 459 14.06 0.46 -36.15
N THR A 460 14.91 -0.54 -35.86
CA THR A 460 15.66 -0.62 -34.60
C THR A 460 16.62 0.56 -34.42
N ASN A 461 17.42 0.87 -35.44
CA ASN A 461 18.33 2.02 -35.40
C ASN A 461 17.57 3.36 -35.28
N ALA A 462 16.44 3.48 -35.98
CA ALA A 462 15.60 4.66 -35.90
C ALA A 462 15.02 4.84 -34.49
N PHE A 463 14.55 3.75 -33.87
CA PHE A 463 14.09 3.75 -32.49
C PHE A 463 15.19 4.15 -31.51
N THR A 464 16.38 3.55 -31.57
CA THR A 464 17.53 3.96 -30.75
C THR A 464 17.83 5.46 -30.91
N SER A 465 17.87 5.95 -32.16
CA SER A 465 18.14 7.37 -32.45
C SER A 465 17.07 8.29 -31.84
N VAL A 466 15.81 7.88 -31.86
CA VAL A 466 14.71 8.64 -31.23
C VAL A 466 14.85 8.59 -29.70
N MET A 467 15.15 7.43 -29.10
CA MET A 467 15.26 7.30 -27.64
C MET A 467 16.39 8.13 -27.03
N ASP A 468 17.45 8.40 -27.80
CA ASP A 468 18.56 9.25 -27.36
C ASP A 468 18.15 10.71 -27.12
N SER A 469 17.11 11.20 -27.82
CA SER A 469 16.71 12.62 -27.80
C SER A 469 15.28 12.85 -27.31
N PHE A 470 14.40 11.86 -27.41
CA PHE A 470 12.98 11.96 -27.07
C PHE A 470 12.70 11.35 -25.68
N ASP A 471 11.57 11.73 -25.07
CA ASP A 471 11.15 11.13 -23.81
C ASP A 471 10.53 9.73 -24.04
N PRO A 472 11.04 8.66 -23.41
CA PRO A 472 10.49 7.31 -23.57
C PRO A 472 9.02 7.19 -23.15
N GLY A 473 8.59 7.96 -22.14
CA GLY A 473 7.20 8.00 -21.68
C GLY A 473 6.28 8.62 -22.72
N GLU A 474 6.62 9.79 -23.24
CA GLU A 474 5.86 10.45 -24.32
C GLU A 474 5.84 9.60 -25.59
N PHE A 475 6.95 8.93 -25.94
CA PHE A 475 6.99 8.01 -27.07
C PHE A 475 6.01 6.85 -26.89
N THR A 476 6.04 6.22 -25.70
CA THR A 476 5.21 5.06 -25.40
C THR A 476 3.73 5.42 -25.36
N GLN A 477 3.39 6.59 -24.82
CA GLN A 477 2.03 7.13 -24.89
C GLN A 477 1.58 7.30 -26.34
N GLY A 478 2.41 7.94 -27.17
CA GLY A 478 2.12 8.11 -28.59
C GLY A 478 1.96 6.79 -29.34
N PHE A 479 2.76 5.77 -29.00
CA PHE A 479 2.64 4.44 -29.57
C PHE A 479 1.33 3.75 -29.13
N GLY A 480 0.93 3.91 -27.87
CA GLY A 480 -0.34 3.42 -27.34
C GLY A 480 -1.57 4.02 -28.03
N GLU A 481 -1.50 5.30 -28.41
CA GLU A 481 -2.54 5.97 -29.21
C GLU A 481 -2.66 5.35 -30.61
N GLU A 482 -1.54 5.10 -31.30
CA GLU A 482 -1.54 4.48 -32.63
C GLU A 482 -2.07 3.04 -32.61
N LEU A 483 -1.85 2.32 -31.51
CA LEU A 483 -2.41 0.97 -31.30
C LEU A 483 -3.90 1.00 -30.88
N GLY A 484 -4.48 2.17 -30.59
CA GLY A 484 -5.84 2.28 -30.04
C GLY A 484 -5.98 1.69 -28.63
N LEU A 485 -4.87 1.59 -27.88
CA LEU A 485 -4.85 1.08 -26.51
C LEU A 485 -5.14 2.17 -25.49
N LEU A 486 -4.82 3.43 -25.81
CA LEU A 486 -5.12 4.58 -24.98
C LEU A 486 -6.43 5.26 -25.35
#